data_AF-A0AAD1Y463-F1
#
_entry.id   AF-A0AAD1Y463-F1
#
_cell.length_a   1.000
_cell.length_b   1.000
_cell.length_c   1.000
_cell.angle_alpha   90.00
_cell.angle_beta   90.00
_cell.angle_gamma   90.00
#
_symmetry.space_group_name_H-M   'P 1'
#
loop_
_entity.id
_entity.type
_entity.pdbx_description
1 polymer ?
#
loop_
_entity_poly.entity_id
_entity_poly.type
_entity_poly.pdbx_seq_one_letter_code
_entity_poly.pdbx_strand_id
1 'polypeptide(L)'
;MEVKKTHYDVLGLEPFSEASAIRKKYRELALLHHPDKSQSSEEFLPIQDSYTYLRDHKEEYDRDLRNDMLAAYSVEQEADEIDDYDITVEDSIQFVTFECTQCCSEISKETNPSSLYNCDICSKFYIIK
;
A
#
# COMPACT_ATOMS: atom_id res chain seq x y z
N MET A 1 -7.92 17.31 0.18
CA MET A 1 -7.51 15.98 -0.36
C MET A 1 -8.74 15.34 -0.95
N GLU A 2 -8.79 15.23 -2.27
CA GLU A 2 -9.87 14.50 -2.94
C GLU A 2 -9.52 13.00 -2.84
N VAL A 3 -10.21 12.28 -1.96
CA VAL A 3 -10.03 10.84 -1.81
C VAL A 3 -10.68 10.18 -3.02
N LYS A 4 -9.86 9.62 -3.93
CA LYS A 4 -10.34 8.88 -5.09
C LYS A 4 -11.16 7.69 -4.58
N LYS A 5 -12.48 7.72 -4.79
CA LYS A 5 -13.39 6.68 -4.31
C LYS A 5 -13.07 5.35 -5.00
N THR A 6 -12.80 4.32 -4.20
CA THR A 6 -12.62 2.94 -4.67
C THR A 6 -13.98 2.25 -4.83
N HIS A 7 -14.01 1.10 -5.52
CA HIS A 7 -15.22 0.27 -5.58
C HIS A 7 -15.64 -0.26 -4.19
N TYR A 8 -14.68 -0.42 -3.28
CA TYR A 8 -14.95 -0.75 -1.88
C TYR A 8 -15.66 0.40 -1.16
N ASP A 9 -15.21 1.64 -1.37
CA ASP A 9 -15.85 2.82 -0.77
C ASP A 9 -17.29 3.01 -1.24
N VAL A 10 -17.58 2.72 -2.51
CA VAL A 10 -18.95 2.77 -3.06
C VAL A 10 -19.88 1.77 -2.36
N LEU A 11 -19.36 0.60 -1.96
CA LEU A 11 -20.10 -0.40 -1.20
C LEU A 11 -20.07 -0.18 0.31
N GLY A 12 -19.34 0.83 0.80
CA GLY A 12 -19.12 1.08 2.23
C GLY A 12 -18.33 -0.04 2.91
N LEU A 13 -17.32 -0.58 2.21
CA LEU A 13 -16.44 -1.64 2.68
C LEU A 13 -15.00 -1.15 2.79
N GLU A 14 -14.22 -1.80 3.64
CA GLU A 14 -12.77 -1.58 3.67
C GLU A 14 -12.11 -2.18 2.41
N PRO A 15 -11.00 -1.58 1.94
CA PRO A 15 -10.17 -2.16 0.89
C PRO A 15 -9.83 -3.62 1.18
N PHE A 16 -9.77 -4.44 0.14
CA PHE A 16 -9.43 -5.87 0.23
C PHE A 16 -10.44 -6.73 1.02
N SER A 17 -11.62 -6.22 1.34
CA SER A 17 -12.70 -7.00 1.97
C SER A 17 -12.97 -8.32 1.24
N GLU A 18 -13.36 -9.35 2.00
CA GLU A 18 -13.67 -10.67 1.44
C GLU A 18 -14.88 -10.64 0.49
N ALA A 19 -14.90 -11.56 -0.48
CA ALA A 19 -16.04 -11.71 -1.40
C ALA A 19 -17.37 -11.99 -0.67
N SER A 20 -17.31 -12.64 0.50
CA SER A 20 -18.45 -12.88 1.39
C SER A 20 -19.08 -11.56 1.87
N ALA A 21 -18.24 -10.62 2.31
CA ALA A 21 -18.63 -9.30 2.79
C ALA A 21 -19.18 -8.42 1.66
N ILE A 22 -18.52 -8.43 0.49
CA ILE A 22 -18.99 -7.74 -0.74
C ILE A 22 -20.41 -8.16 -1.09
N ARG A 23 -20.67 -9.47 -1.16
CA ARG A 23 -22.00 -10.01 -1.47
C ARG A 23 -23.03 -9.64 -0.41
N LYS A 24 -22.65 -9.64 0.87
CA LYS A 24 -23.56 -9.28 1.96
C LYS A 24 -23.96 -7.81 1.86
N LYS A 25 -22.99 -6.90 1.69
CA LYS A 25 -23.25 -5.47 1.56
C LYS A 25 -24.04 -5.11 0.33
N TYR A 26 -23.75 -5.72 -0.82
CA TYR A 26 -24.55 -5.52 -2.01
C TYR A 26 -26.03 -5.86 -1.78
N ARG A 27 -26.34 -6.97 -1.09
CA ARG A 27 -27.74 -7.32 -0.78
C ARG A 27 -28.41 -6.31 0.15
N GLU A 28 -27.71 -5.85 1.18
CA GLU A 28 -28.22 -4.82 2.11
C GLU A 28 -28.55 -3.52 1.36
N LEU A 29 -27.62 -3.05 0.51
CA LEU A 29 -27.78 -1.84 -0.28
C LEU A 29 -28.84 -1.97 -1.37
N ALA A 30 -28.90 -3.12 -2.04
CA ALA A 30 -29.91 -3.37 -3.07
C ALA A 30 -31.33 -3.39 -2.50
N LEU A 31 -31.52 -3.81 -1.25
CA LEU A 31 -32.82 -3.74 -0.59
C LEU A 31 -33.21 -2.31 -0.20
N LEU A 32 -32.22 -1.47 0.11
CA LEU A 32 -32.42 -0.09 0.53
C LEU A 32 -32.69 0.85 -0.66
N HIS A 33 -31.93 0.68 -1.73
CA HIS A 33 -31.94 1.56 -2.92
C HIS A 33 -32.58 0.89 -4.15
N HIS A 34 -33.37 -0.18 -3.97
CA HIS A 34 -33.99 -0.86 -5.12
C HIS A 34 -34.86 0.12 -5.91
N PRO A 35 -34.77 0.16 -7.26
CA PRO A 35 -35.57 1.07 -8.08
C PRO A 35 -37.10 0.87 -7.92
N ASP A 36 -37.52 -0.30 -7.46
CA ASP A 36 -38.94 -0.61 -7.15
C ASP A 36 -39.45 0.07 -5.86
N LYS A 37 -38.55 0.39 -4.92
CA LYS A 37 -38.88 1.00 -3.62
C LYS A 37 -38.51 2.48 -3.55
N SER A 38 -37.50 2.91 -4.29
CA SER A 38 -37.05 4.29 -4.38
C SER A 38 -36.92 4.69 -5.85
N GLN A 39 -37.53 5.81 -6.24
CA GLN A 39 -37.42 6.36 -7.61
C GLN A 39 -36.01 6.86 -7.96
N SER A 40 -35.06 6.78 -7.02
CA SER A 40 -33.67 7.22 -7.16
C SER A 40 -32.79 6.12 -7.75
N SER A 41 -32.96 5.79 -9.04
CA SER A 41 -32.07 4.84 -9.74
C SER A 41 -30.61 5.29 -9.79
N GLU A 42 -30.38 6.61 -9.66
CA GLU A 42 -29.07 7.24 -9.72
C GLU A 42 -28.11 6.76 -8.61
N GLU A 43 -28.64 6.41 -7.44
CA GLU A 43 -27.83 5.90 -6.32
C GLU A 43 -27.52 4.41 -6.44
N PHE A 44 -28.37 3.65 -7.14
CA PHE A 44 -28.23 2.20 -7.27
C PHE A 44 -27.23 1.78 -8.35
N LEU A 45 -27.16 2.54 -9.45
CA LEU A 45 -26.23 2.31 -10.57
C LEU A 45 -24.76 2.11 -10.12
N PRO A 46 -24.14 3.03 -9.35
CA PRO A 46 -22.74 2.87 -8.93
C PRO A 46 -22.53 1.67 -7.99
N ILE A 47 -23.52 1.31 -7.18
CA ILE A 47 -23.49 0.14 -6.29
C ILE A 47 -23.48 -1.14 -7.12
N GLN A 48 -24.35 -1.22 -8.13
CA GLN A 48 -24.43 -2.37 -9.02
C GLN A 48 -23.16 -2.53 -9.87
N ASP A 49 -22.65 -1.43 -10.41
CA ASP A 49 -21.42 -1.42 -11.21
C ASP A 49 -20.23 -1.88 -10.37
N SER A 50 -20.05 -1.30 -9.17
CA SER A 50 -18.96 -1.66 -8.27
C SER A 50 -19.02 -3.12 -7.82
N TYR A 51 -20.22 -3.63 -7.51
CA TYR A 51 -20.40 -5.04 -7.20
C TYR A 51 -20.06 -5.95 -8.38
N THR A 52 -20.52 -5.61 -9.59
CA THR A 52 -20.29 -6.42 -10.79
C THR A 52 -18.80 -6.47 -11.11
N TYR A 53 -18.14 -5.32 -11.06
CA TYR A 53 -16.70 -5.22 -11.28
C TYR A 53 -15.90 -6.02 -10.23
N LEU A 54 -16.17 -5.81 -8.93
CA LEU A 54 -15.50 -6.55 -7.86
C LEU A 54 -15.85 -8.04 -7.85
N ARG A 55 -16.97 -8.48 -8.43
CA ARG A 55 -17.29 -9.91 -8.52
C ARG A 55 -16.37 -10.63 -9.51
N ASP A 56 -16.10 -10.00 -10.65
CA ASP A 56 -15.42 -10.64 -11.77
C ASP A 56 -13.92 -10.30 -11.81
N HIS A 57 -13.52 -9.13 -11.29
CA HIS A 57 -12.14 -8.61 -11.36
C HIS A 57 -11.50 -8.36 -9.98
N LYS A 58 -12.01 -8.96 -8.88
CA LYS A 58 -11.48 -8.73 -7.52
C LYS A 58 -9.97 -8.85 -7.43
N GLU A 59 -9.42 -9.95 -7.94
CA GLU A 59 -8.01 -10.28 -7.76
C GLU A 59 -7.10 -9.29 -8.48
N GLU A 60 -7.45 -8.94 -9.72
CA GLU A 60 -6.77 -7.94 -10.54
C GLU A 60 -6.90 -6.54 -9.91
N TYR A 61 -8.11 -6.15 -9.51
CA TYR A 61 -8.35 -4.88 -8.85
C TYR A 61 -7.58 -4.74 -7.53
N ASP A 62 -7.55 -5.79 -6.71
CA ASP A 62 -6.80 -5.79 -5.45
C ASP A 62 -5.29 -5.71 -5.69
N ARG A 63 -4.78 -6.33 -6.75
CA ARG A 63 -3.36 -6.21 -7.14
C ARG A 63 -3.05 -4.78 -7.56
N ASP A 64 -3.87 -4.20 -8.41
CA ASP A 64 -3.64 -2.86 -8.93
C ASP A 64 -3.81 -1.81 -7.82
N LEU A 65 -4.79 -1.97 -6.93
CA LEU A 65 -4.97 -1.13 -5.75
C LEU A 65 -3.75 -1.21 -4.80
N ARG A 66 -3.18 -2.40 -4.61
CA ARG A 66 -1.91 -2.55 -3.86
C ARG A 66 -0.77 -1.82 -4.55
N ASN A 67 -0.65 -1.93 -5.87
CA ASN A 67 0.40 -1.24 -6.62
C ASN A 67 0.23 0.28 -6.57
N ASP A 68 -1.00 0.80 -6.66
CA ASP A 68 -1.30 2.23 -6.53
C ASP A 68 -0.99 2.73 -5.11
N MET A 69 -1.35 1.96 -4.08
CA MET A 69 -0.99 2.27 -2.69
C MET A 69 0.53 2.26 -2.47
N LEU A 70 1.23 1.27 -3.04
CA LEU A 70 2.69 1.20 -3.01
C LEU A 70 3.30 2.38 -3.77
N ALA A 71 2.81 2.71 -4.95
CA ALA A 71 3.30 3.84 -5.75
C ALA A 71 3.09 5.16 -5.01
N ALA A 72 1.94 5.34 -4.33
CA ALA A 72 1.69 6.50 -3.48
C ALA A 72 2.65 6.57 -2.28
N TYR A 73 3.11 5.43 -1.77
CA TYR A 73 4.15 5.33 -0.74
C TYR A 73 5.56 5.57 -1.31
N SER A 74 5.83 5.15 -2.56
CA SER A 74 7.11 5.30 -3.25
C SER A 74 7.45 6.74 -3.63
N VAL A 75 6.51 7.69 -3.53
CA VAL A 75 6.79 9.12 -3.77
C VAL A 75 7.57 9.75 -2.60
N GLU A 76 7.76 9.05 -1.47
CA GLU A 76 8.44 9.62 -0.29
C GLU A 76 9.65 8.82 0.25
N GLN A 77 10.16 7.81 -0.45
CA GLN A 77 11.51 7.31 -0.12
C GLN A 77 12.58 8.10 -0.88
N GLU A 78 12.82 9.34 -0.44
CA GLU A 78 14.18 9.89 -0.49
C GLU A 78 15.03 8.99 0.40
N ALA A 79 15.60 7.94 -0.18
CA ALA A 79 16.69 7.24 0.50
C ALA A 79 17.85 8.23 0.54
N ASP A 80 18.27 8.61 1.74
CA ASP A 80 19.39 9.51 1.91
C ASP A 80 20.63 8.85 1.30
N GLU A 81 21.33 9.60 0.44
CA GLU A 81 22.64 9.18 -0.06
C GLU A 81 23.67 9.37 1.05
N ILE A 82 24.41 8.31 1.39
CA ILE A 82 25.48 8.35 2.38
C ILE A 82 26.82 8.11 1.68
N ASP A 83 27.69 9.11 1.74
CA ASP A 83 29.08 9.03 1.29
C ASP A 83 30.05 8.67 2.43
N ASP A 84 29.64 8.90 3.68
CA ASP A 84 30.46 8.68 4.88
C ASP A 84 30.06 7.37 5.57
N TYR A 85 30.62 6.28 5.07
CA TYR A 85 30.44 4.94 5.62
C TYR A 85 31.79 4.23 5.71
N ASP A 86 31.90 3.35 6.70
CA ASP A 86 33.05 2.47 6.85
C ASP A 86 32.69 1.04 6.40
N ILE A 87 33.61 0.36 5.72
CA ILE A 87 33.50 -1.08 5.45
C ILE A 87 34.46 -1.82 6.38
N THR A 88 33.92 -2.73 7.17
CA THR A 88 34.71 -3.70 7.94
C THR A 88 34.58 -5.10 7.33
N VAL A 89 35.60 -5.94 7.51
CA VAL A 89 35.59 -7.32 7.02
C VAL A 89 35.82 -8.25 8.20
N GLU A 90 34.83 -9.08 8.51
CA GLU A 90 34.89 -10.08 9.57
C GLU A 90 34.53 -11.45 8.98
N ASP A 91 35.36 -12.46 9.20
CA ASP A 91 35.10 -13.84 8.72
C ASP A 91 34.72 -13.96 7.23
N SER A 92 35.34 -13.14 6.38
CA SER A 92 35.07 -13.03 4.92
C SER A 92 33.71 -12.40 4.55
N ILE A 93 33.01 -11.82 5.52
CA ILE A 93 31.77 -11.05 5.35
C ILE A 93 32.13 -9.57 5.45
N GLN A 94 31.64 -8.78 4.49
CA GLN A 94 31.78 -7.32 4.51
C GLN A 94 30.58 -6.71 5.20
N PHE A 95 30.84 -5.86 6.19
CA PHE A 95 29.82 -5.07 6.88
C PHE A 95 30.01 -3.61 6.55
N VAL A 96 28.91 -2.90 6.34
CA VAL A 96 28.90 -1.46 6.21
C VAL A 96 28.39 -0.82 7.50
N THR A 97 29.11 0.18 7.98
CA THR A 97 28.81 0.92 9.20
C THR A 97 28.63 2.40 8.91
N PHE A 98 27.53 2.99 9.37
CA PHE A 98 27.25 4.42 9.22
C PHE A 98 26.29 4.94 10.29
N GLU A 99 26.24 6.26 10.48
CA GLU A 99 25.32 6.89 11.44
C GLU A 99 23.98 7.25 10.78
N CYS A 100 22.87 6.86 11.42
CA CYS A 100 21.53 7.24 11.00
C CYS A 100 21.30 8.75 11.15
N THR A 101 21.01 9.45 10.05
CA THR A 101 20.77 10.91 10.04
C THR A 101 19.50 11.34 10.79
N GLN A 102 18.59 10.40 11.07
CA GLN A 102 17.32 10.70 11.74
C GLN A 102 17.34 10.42 13.25
N CYS A 103 18.00 9.34 13.70
CA CYS A 103 18.00 8.95 15.11
C CYS A 103 19.39 8.82 15.73
N CYS A 104 20.45 9.18 15.00
CA CYS A 104 21.85 9.16 15.46
C CYS A 104 22.32 7.79 15.97
N SER A 105 21.67 6.71 15.52
CA SER A 105 22.11 5.35 15.84
C SER A 105 23.16 4.89 14.85
N GLU A 106 24.18 4.20 15.34
CA GLU A 106 25.09 3.44 14.49
C GLU A 106 24.33 2.25 13.86
N ILE A 107 24.42 2.15 12.54
CA ILE A 107 23.87 1.05 11.75
C ILE A 107 25.07 0.22 11.29
N SER A 108 25.01 -1.10 11.51
CA SER A 108 26.00 -2.06 11.00
C SER A 108 25.27 -3.21 10.32
N LYS A 109 25.47 -3.37 9.00
CA LYS A 109 24.76 -4.37 8.19
C LYS A 109 25.68 -5.03 7.17
N GLU A 110 25.42 -6.29 6.85
CA GLU A 110 26.11 -6.99 5.77
C GLU A 110 25.90 -6.25 4.44
N THR A 111 26.97 -6.08 3.66
CA THR A 111 26.87 -5.45 2.35
C THR A 111 25.94 -6.27 1.44
N ASN A 112 25.11 -5.58 0.66
CA ASN A 112 24.18 -6.22 -0.27
C ASN A 112 24.29 -5.59 -1.67
N PRO A 113 23.90 -6.32 -2.74
CA PRO A 113 24.07 -5.84 -4.12
C PRO A 113 23.17 -4.65 -4.48
N SER A 114 22.13 -4.36 -3.69
CA SER A 114 21.27 -3.20 -3.90
C SER A 114 21.81 -1.91 -3.27
N SER A 115 22.86 -1.98 -2.44
CA SER A 115 23.38 -0.88 -1.62
C SER A 115 22.30 -0.10 -0.84
N LEU A 116 21.15 -0.74 -0.60
CA LEU A 116 20.00 -0.17 0.09
C LEU A 116 19.98 -0.73 1.51
N TYR A 117 19.93 0.17 2.49
CA TYR A 117 19.96 -0.17 3.90
C TYR A 117 18.86 0.59 4.64
N ASN A 118 18.26 -0.04 5.64
CA ASN A 118 17.29 0.61 6.52
C ASN A 118 17.87 0.76 7.93
N CYS A 119 17.53 1.83 8.63
CA CYS A 119 17.71 1.90 10.08
C CYS A 119 16.72 0.96 10.76
N ASP A 120 17.16 0.14 11.71
CA ASP A 120 16.26 -0.75 12.47
C ASP A 120 15.50 -0.02 13.58
N ILE A 121 15.90 1.22 13.91
CA ILE A 121 15.25 2.05 14.93
C ILE A 121 14.16 2.93 14.33
N CYS A 122 14.48 3.69 13.28
CA CYS A 122 13.54 4.66 12.69
C CYS A 122 13.00 4.27 11.32
N SER A 123 13.40 3.09 10.80
CA SER A 123 12.96 2.56 9.50
C SER A 123 13.27 3.47 8.30
N LYS A 124 14.13 4.48 8.46
CA LYS A 124 14.62 5.31 7.36
C LYS A 124 15.51 4.50 6.43
N PHE A 125 15.38 4.75 5.13
CA PHE A 125 16.17 4.08 4.10
C PHE A 125 17.33 4.95 3.64
N TYR A 126 18.43 4.29 3.28
CA TYR A 126 19.69 4.88 2.88
C TYR A 126 20.23 4.12 1.67
N ILE A 127 20.77 4.86 0.70
CA ILE A 127 21.51 4.29 -0.42
C ILE A 127 22.96 4.69 -0.26
N ILE A 128 23.85 3.69 -0.27
CA ILE A 128 25.29 3.91 -0.21
C ILE A 128 25.85 3.92 -1.63
N LYS A 129 26.65 4.93 -1.96
CA LYS A 129 27.32 5.09 -3.26
C LYS A 129 28.78 4.70 -3.25
#